data_AF-A0A7W9BU84-F1
#
_entry.id   AF-A0A7W9BU84-F1
#
_cell.length_a   1.000
_cell.length_b   1.000
_cell.length_c   1.000
_cell.angle_alpha   90.00
_cell.angle_beta   90.00
_cell.angle_gamma   90.00
#
_symmetry.space_group_name_H-M   'P 1'
#
loop_
_entity.id
_entity.type
_entity.pdbx_description
1 polymer ?
#
loop_
_entity_poly.entity_id
_entity_poly.type
_entity_poly.pdbx_seq_one_letter_code
_entity_poly.pdbx_strand_id
1 'polypeptide(L)'
;MKKSLVAFAGLGLCTAGLTFAQAGAQTPPAAANKPAAGIDMTVLHVQVLLDHLGFGPGVIDGKGGMSFKNALSGFQGARNLPRTGKVDQATLKALYPYRAVRPVRVLALSQADAAGPYQGPLPKEPADQAKLPAMGYANAMEKLAEKFHTTPATLAALNPGGRIAPGAKLRFPNVLPSSRDYDPKLKAEWRQTLSDLNVSANQPQAKRIVVDKSEGVLKVYGENDKLLAQFPATMGSEHDPLPVGDWKVQGAAYNPPFHYNPTLFWDADDSDKKALLPPGPNGPVGVIWLDLSKPHYGIHGTPSPETIGRAESHGCIRLTNWDAARLSLMVKPGTPAHFQA
;
A
#
# COMPACT_ATOMS: atom_id res chain seq x y z
N MET A 1 -95.58 -27.12 -2.84
CA MET A 1 -96.01 -26.90 -1.44
C MET A 1 -94.77 -26.64 -0.58
N LYS A 2 -94.84 -25.63 0.30
CA LYS A 2 -93.85 -25.19 1.32
C LYS A 2 -92.57 -24.54 0.77
N LYS A 3 -92.46 -23.21 0.77
CA LYS A 3 -92.13 -22.28 1.89
C LYS A 3 -90.71 -22.54 2.40
N SER A 4 -89.75 -21.64 2.19
CA SER A 4 -89.39 -20.54 3.12
C SER A 4 -87.89 -20.27 2.85
N LEU A 5 -87.23 -19.12 3.02
CA LEU A 5 -87.44 -17.75 3.51
C LEU A 5 -85.99 -17.17 3.42
N VAL A 6 -85.64 -15.98 2.94
CA VAL A 6 -85.62 -14.66 3.63
C VAL A 6 -84.72 -13.77 2.75
N ALA A 7 -85.30 -12.74 2.13
CA ALA A 7 -85.07 -11.30 2.31
C ALA A 7 -83.78 -10.66 1.72
N PHE A 8 -84.08 -9.68 0.88
CA PHE A 8 -83.21 -8.66 0.29
C PHE A 8 -82.65 -7.69 1.33
N ALA A 9 -81.40 -7.28 1.15
CA ALA A 9 -80.90 -5.98 1.59
C ALA A 9 -80.12 -5.36 0.42
N GLY A 10 -80.52 -4.15 0.03
CA GLY A 10 -79.92 -3.39 -1.08
C GLY A 10 -78.46 -3.04 -0.83
N LEU A 11 -77.66 -3.07 -1.90
CA LEU A 11 -76.33 -2.46 -1.92
C LEU A 11 -76.38 -1.21 -2.81
N GLY A 12 -76.12 -0.07 -2.19
CA GLY A 12 -75.87 1.20 -2.84
C GLY A 12 -74.54 1.19 -3.61
N LEU A 13 -74.51 2.02 -4.66
CA LEU A 13 -73.31 2.33 -5.43
C LEU A 13 -72.22 2.91 -4.51
N CYS A 14 -71.08 2.23 -4.44
CA CYS A 14 -69.82 2.81 -3.97
C CYS A 14 -68.89 3.01 -5.17
N THR A 15 -68.70 4.27 -5.54
CA THR A 15 -67.68 4.77 -6.46
C THR A 15 -66.29 4.44 -5.92
N ALA A 16 -65.50 3.69 -6.68
CA ALA A 16 -64.11 3.38 -6.36
C ALA A 16 -63.23 4.64 -6.51
N GLY A 17 -62.79 5.20 -5.38
CA GLY A 17 -61.74 6.21 -5.33
C GLY A 17 -60.36 5.56 -5.51
N LEU A 18 -59.69 5.89 -6.61
CA LEU A 18 -58.26 5.57 -6.81
C LEU A 18 -57.42 6.48 -5.89
N THR A 19 -56.93 5.95 -4.78
CA THR A 19 -55.89 6.60 -3.97
C THR A 19 -54.51 6.21 -4.50
N PHE A 20 -53.82 7.17 -5.14
CA PHE A 20 -52.40 7.05 -5.42
C PHE A 20 -51.62 7.15 -4.10
N ALA A 21 -51.06 6.03 -3.64
CA ALA A 21 -50.09 6.05 -2.55
C ALA A 21 -48.79 6.68 -3.07
N GLN A 22 -48.50 7.91 -2.63
CA GLN A 22 -47.16 8.49 -2.79
C GLN A 22 -46.18 7.64 -1.97
N ALA A 23 -45.34 6.88 -2.68
CA ALA A 23 -44.15 6.27 -2.10
C ALA A 23 -43.20 7.40 -1.70
N GLY A 24 -43.24 7.77 -0.41
CA GLY A 24 -42.24 8.63 0.19
C GLY A 24 -40.86 8.00 -0.01
N ALA A 25 -40.01 8.66 -0.79
CA ALA A 25 -38.62 8.30 -0.96
C ALA A 25 -37.94 8.38 0.41
N GLN A 26 -37.81 7.24 1.07
CA GLN A 26 -36.97 7.10 2.25
C GLN A 26 -35.52 7.21 1.78
N THR A 27 -34.95 8.40 1.90
CA THR A 27 -33.50 8.59 1.84
C THR A 27 -32.84 7.57 2.78
N PRO A 28 -31.93 6.71 2.29
CA PRO A 28 -31.18 5.84 3.17
C PRO A 28 -30.47 6.70 4.21
N PRO A 29 -30.44 6.30 5.50
CA PRO A 29 -29.78 7.09 6.52
C PRO A 29 -28.33 7.26 6.10
N ALA A 30 -27.91 8.53 6.00
CA ALA A 30 -26.51 8.87 5.83
C ALA A 30 -25.74 8.19 6.96
N ALA A 31 -24.92 7.19 6.63
CA ALA A 31 -23.98 6.60 7.56
C ALA A 31 -23.03 7.72 7.99
N ALA A 32 -23.39 8.37 9.10
CA ALA A 32 -22.69 9.53 9.60
C ALA A 32 -21.26 9.11 9.96
N ASN A 33 -20.32 9.86 9.38
CA ASN A 33 -18.90 9.93 9.68
C ASN A 33 -18.60 9.92 11.20
N LYS A 34 -18.59 8.75 11.86
CA LYS A 34 -17.78 8.63 13.08
C LYS A 34 -16.30 8.67 12.64
N PRO A 35 -15.46 9.52 13.25
CA PRO A 35 -14.03 9.41 13.10
C PRO A 35 -13.63 7.99 13.44
N ALA A 36 -12.78 7.39 12.62
CA ALA A 36 -12.14 6.14 12.97
C ALA A 36 -11.42 6.33 14.31
N ALA A 37 -11.80 5.57 15.33
CA ALA A 37 -11.24 5.74 16.67
C ALA A 37 -9.70 5.61 16.60
N GLY A 38 -8.98 6.62 17.10
CA GLY A 38 -7.52 6.63 17.12
C GLY A 38 -6.81 7.04 15.82
N ILE A 39 -7.52 7.51 14.79
CA ILE A 39 -6.91 8.03 13.56
C ILE A 39 -7.03 9.56 13.51
N ASP A 40 -5.90 10.27 13.45
CA ASP A 40 -5.89 11.69 13.13
C ASP A 40 -6.07 11.88 11.62
N MET A 41 -7.25 12.35 11.22
CA MET A 41 -7.62 12.55 9.82
C MET A 41 -6.83 13.70 9.14
N THR A 42 -6.27 14.64 9.92
CA THR A 42 -5.39 15.69 9.39
C THR A 42 -4.04 15.09 9.05
N VAL A 43 -3.46 14.31 9.96
CA VAL A 43 -2.21 13.59 9.69
C VAL A 43 -2.37 12.61 8.53
N LEU A 44 -3.46 11.84 8.50
CA LEU A 44 -3.75 10.91 7.42
C LEU A 44 -3.87 11.63 6.07
N HIS A 45 -4.47 12.82 6.04
CA HIS A 45 -4.53 13.63 4.82
C HIS A 45 -3.14 14.03 4.35
N VAL A 46 -2.28 14.52 5.25
CA VAL A 46 -0.91 14.89 4.87
C VAL A 46 -0.11 13.67 4.42
N GLN A 47 -0.25 12.51 5.07
CA GLN A 47 0.37 11.25 4.61
C GLN A 47 -0.05 10.90 3.17
N VAL A 48 -1.34 10.96 2.87
CA VAL A 48 -1.86 10.75 1.51
C VAL A 48 -1.27 11.74 0.52
N LEU A 49 -1.23 13.04 0.85
CA LEU A 49 -0.66 14.05 -0.03
C LEU A 49 0.83 13.79 -0.30
N LEU A 50 1.60 13.44 0.73
CA LEU A 50 3.02 13.13 0.60
C LEU A 50 3.25 11.90 -0.29
N ASP A 51 2.45 10.83 -0.13
CA ASP A 51 2.53 9.65 -0.99
C ASP A 51 2.31 10.00 -2.47
N HIS A 52 1.24 10.75 -2.79
CA HIS A 52 0.97 11.22 -4.16
C HIS A 52 2.11 12.06 -4.76
N LEU A 53 2.87 12.74 -3.90
CA LEU A 53 3.97 13.61 -4.30
C LEU A 53 5.32 12.90 -4.34
N GLY A 54 5.35 11.58 -4.13
CA GLY A 54 6.57 10.77 -4.16
C GLY A 54 7.36 10.77 -2.86
N PHE A 55 6.81 11.29 -1.77
CA PHE A 55 7.44 11.28 -0.44
C PHE A 55 6.73 10.27 0.45
N GLY A 56 7.16 9.02 0.41
CA GLY A 56 6.53 7.90 1.12
C GLY A 56 6.47 8.15 2.62
N PRO A 57 5.28 8.23 3.25
CA PRO A 57 5.16 8.43 4.70
C PRO A 57 5.33 7.13 5.50
N GLY A 58 5.66 6.02 4.83
CA GLY A 58 5.50 4.67 5.35
C GLY A 58 4.04 4.24 5.22
N VAL A 59 3.54 3.48 6.21
CA VAL A 59 2.10 3.15 6.28
C VAL A 59 1.27 4.41 6.55
N ILE A 60 0.15 4.54 5.84
CA ILE A 60 -0.82 5.61 6.03
C ILE A 60 -1.78 5.20 7.14
N ASP A 61 -1.52 5.70 8.34
CA ASP A 61 -2.21 5.29 9.58
C ASP A 61 -2.76 6.45 10.42
N GLY A 62 -2.58 7.69 9.97
CA GLY A 62 -2.94 8.89 10.71
C GLY A 62 -2.07 9.15 11.94
N LYS A 63 -0.85 8.61 12.01
CA LYS A 63 0.08 8.80 13.13
C LYS A 63 1.35 9.57 12.71
N GLY A 64 1.82 10.45 13.59
CA GLY A 64 3.01 11.29 13.38
C GLY A 64 4.35 10.59 13.62
N GLY A 65 4.53 9.38 13.10
CA GLY A 65 5.73 8.56 13.29
C GLY A 65 6.99 9.07 12.58
N MET A 66 8.11 8.37 12.75
CA MET A 66 9.40 8.77 12.14
C MET A 66 9.33 8.85 10.61
N SER A 67 8.79 7.83 9.94
CA SER A 67 8.63 7.81 8.48
C SER A 67 7.83 9.01 7.96
N PHE A 68 6.79 9.44 8.68
CA PHE A 68 6.02 10.63 8.35
C PHE A 68 6.85 11.92 8.48
N LYS A 69 7.63 12.06 9.57
CA LYS A 69 8.54 13.20 9.76
C LYS A 69 9.63 13.25 8.69
N ASN A 70 10.17 12.09 8.31
CA ASN A 70 11.16 11.98 7.24
C ASN A 70 10.56 12.38 5.89
N ALA A 71 9.34 11.92 5.58
CA ALA A 71 8.63 12.33 4.37
C ALA A 71 8.37 13.84 4.31
N LEU A 72 7.97 14.45 5.43
CA LEU A 72 7.84 15.91 5.53
C LEU A 72 9.17 16.63 5.28
N SER A 73 10.25 16.17 5.92
CA SER A 73 11.60 16.71 5.74
C SER A 73 12.05 16.63 4.27
N GLY A 74 11.84 15.49 3.62
CA GLY A 74 12.13 15.29 2.20
C GLY A 74 11.33 16.22 1.30
N PHE A 75 10.01 16.31 1.53
CA PHE A 75 9.13 17.21 0.79
C PHE A 75 9.53 18.67 0.95
N GLN A 76 9.80 19.11 2.19
CA GLN A 76 10.28 20.45 2.49
C GLN A 76 11.58 20.76 1.73
N GLY A 77 12.55 19.84 1.79
CA GLY A 77 13.80 19.96 1.04
C GLY A 77 13.57 20.09 -0.47
N ALA A 78 12.69 19.28 -1.05
CA ALA A 78 12.35 19.35 -2.47
C ALA A 78 11.60 20.64 -2.88
N ARG A 79 11.06 21.39 -1.90
CA ARG A 79 10.42 22.69 -2.08
C ARG A 79 11.31 23.86 -1.64
N ASN A 80 12.59 23.63 -1.37
CA ASN A 80 13.53 24.62 -0.86
C ASN A 80 13.04 25.30 0.44
N LEU A 81 12.36 24.53 1.29
CA LEU A 81 11.91 24.94 2.61
C LEU A 81 12.86 24.41 3.69
N PRO A 82 12.89 25.04 4.88
CA PRO A 82 13.55 24.44 6.04
C PRO A 82 13.01 23.03 6.33
N ARG A 83 13.92 22.08 6.52
CA ARG A 83 13.61 20.67 6.78
C ARG A 83 13.24 20.44 8.25
N THR A 84 12.09 20.96 8.67
CA THR A 84 11.61 20.87 10.06
C THR A 84 11.01 19.51 10.42
N GLY A 85 10.59 18.72 9.43
CA GLY A 85 9.87 17.45 9.63
C GLY A 85 8.50 17.63 10.30
N LYS A 86 7.96 18.86 10.32
CA LYS A 86 6.69 19.23 10.96
C LYS A 86 5.72 19.80 9.92
N VAL A 87 4.43 19.68 10.19
CA VAL A 87 3.37 20.33 9.40
C VAL A 87 3.23 21.80 9.81
N ASP A 88 4.29 22.58 9.59
CA ASP A 88 4.30 24.02 9.87
C ASP A 88 3.59 24.84 8.78
N GLN A 89 3.45 26.15 8.99
CA GLN A 89 2.73 27.03 8.07
C GLN A 89 3.32 27.05 6.65
N ALA A 90 4.65 26.99 6.52
CA ALA A 90 5.32 26.94 5.23
C ALA A 90 4.99 25.63 4.49
N THR A 91 5.00 24.52 5.23
CA THR A 91 4.64 23.19 4.72
C THR A 91 3.18 23.13 4.29
N LEU A 92 2.26 23.65 5.11
CA LEU A 92 0.83 23.74 4.76
C LEU A 92 0.61 24.58 3.50
N LYS A 93 1.31 25.71 3.35
CA LYS A 93 1.25 26.54 2.13
C LYS A 93 1.73 25.77 0.90
N ALA A 94 2.80 24.98 1.03
CA ALA A 94 3.32 24.15 -0.06
C ALA A 94 2.43 22.96 -0.42
N LEU A 95 1.64 22.43 0.54
CA LEU A 95 0.66 21.37 0.33
C LEU A 95 -0.69 21.89 -0.18
N TYR A 96 -1.02 23.17 0.04
CA TYR A 96 -2.30 23.78 -0.33
C TYR A 96 -2.72 23.57 -1.79
N PRO A 97 -1.82 23.60 -2.80
CA PRO A 97 -2.21 23.29 -4.18
C PRO A 97 -2.89 21.92 -4.35
N TYR A 98 -2.60 20.96 -3.48
CA TYR A 98 -3.08 19.58 -3.55
C TYR A 98 -4.29 19.28 -2.66
N ARG A 99 -4.82 20.28 -1.94
CA ARG A 99 -5.93 20.17 -0.96
C ARG A 99 -7.22 19.51 -1.47
N ALA A 100 -7.40 19.41 -2.79
CA ALA A 100 -8.55 18.76 -3.39
C ALA A 100 -8.50 17.23 -3.27
N VAL A 101 -7.32 16.64 -3.12
CA VAL A 101 -7.16 15.21 -2.85
C VAL A 101 -7.75 14.93 -1.47
N ARG A 102 -8.79 14.11 -1.41
CA ARG A 102 -9.39 13.74 -0.11
C ARG A 102 -8.51 12.71 0.60
N PRO A 103 -8.45 12.70 1.95
CA PRO A 103 -7.70 11.68 2.70
C PRO A 103 -8.22 10.26 2.48
N VAL A 104 -9.53 10.10 2.29
CA VAL A 104 -10.19 8.80 2.22
C VAL A 104 -11.14 8.76 1.02
N ARG A 105 -11.24 7.59 0.40
CA ARG A 105 -12.24 7.26 -0.62
C ARG A 105 -13.12 6.12 -0.15
N VAL A 106 -14.42 6.21 -0.50
CA VAL A 106 -15.35 5.08 -0.37
C VAL A 106 -15.37 4.34 -1.69
N LEU A 107 -15.04 3.05 -1.67
CA LEU A 107 -14.98 2.19 -2.85
C LEU A 107 -15.78 0.92 -2.62
N ALA A 108 -16.43 0.42 -3.67
CA ALA A 108 -17.06 -0.89 -3.66
C ALA A 108 -15.97 -1.97 -3.82
N LEU A 109 -15.98 -2.97 -2.95
CA LEU A 109 -15.02 -4.05 -2.99
C LEU A 109 -15.27 -4.95 -4.21
N SER A 110 -14.22 -5.25 -4.97
CA SER A 110 -14.32 -6.16 -6.12
C SER A 110 -14.48 -7.61 -5.67
N GLN A 111 -15.01 -8.48 -6.54
CA GLN A 111 -15.07 -9.92 -6.24
C GLN A 111 -13.67 -10.51 -6.04
N ALA A 112 -12.69 -10.12 -6.85
CA ALA A 112 -11.31 -10.60 -6.74
C ALA A 112 -10.61 -10.13 -5.45
N ASP A 113 -10.89 -8.91 -4.98
CA ASP A 113 -10.34 -8.41 -3.71
C ASP A 113 -11.06 -8.94 -2.47
N ALA A 114 -12.22 -9.57 -2.62
CA ALA A 114 -12.95 -10.19 -1.52
C ALA A 114 -12.73 -11.71 -1.44
N ALA A 115 -12.59 -12.39 -2.59
CA ALA A 115 -12.55 -13.85 -2.67
C ALA A 115 -11.14 -14.44 -2.73
N GLY A 116 -10.13 -13.68 -3.16
CA GLY A 116 -8.75 -14.14 -3.19
C GLY A 116 -8.25 -14.52 -4.59
N PRO A 117 -7.21 -15.37 -4.69
CA PRO A 117 -6.83 -16.41 -3.70
C PRO A 117 -6.21 -15.85 -2.41
N TYR A 118 -6.51 -16.51 -1.28
CA TYR A 118 -5.90 -16.25 0.03
C TYR A 118 -5.48 -17.56 0.66
N GLN A 119 -4.32 -17.56 1.31
CA GLN A 119 -3.77 -18.74 1.96
C GLN A 119 -3.20 -18.33 3.31
N GLY A 120 -4.04 -18.38 4.34
CA GLY A 120 -3.70 -17.93 5.68
C GLY A 120 -4.16 -18.89 6.77
N PRO A 121 -3.43 -19.00 7.89
CA PRO A 121 -2.12 -18.38 8.14
C PRO A 121 -1.02 -19.02 7.28
N LEU A 122 -0.02 -18.24 6.88
CA LEU A 122 1.16 -18.76 6.19
C LEU A 122 2.05 -19.54 7.17
N PRO A 123 2.65 -20.68 6.76
CA PRO A 123 3.64 -21.37 7.57
C PRO A 123 4.86 -20.47 7.82
N LYS A 124 5.53 -20.68 8.97
CA LYS A 124 6.75 -19.94 9.32
C LYS A 124 8.00 -20.59 8.73
N GLU A 125 8.03 -21.91 8.71
CA GLU A 125 9.20 -22.68 8.28
C GLU A 125 9.42 -22.57 6.76
N PRO A 126 10.64 -22.21 6.30
CA PRO A 126 10.95 -22.11 4.87
C PRO A 126 10.63 -23.38 4.07
N ALA A 127 10.80 -24.56 4.69
CA ALA A 127 10.50 -25.85 4.08
C ALA A 127 9.00 -26.04 3.79
N ASP A 128 8.12 -25.47 4.62
CA ASP A 128 6.67 -25.53 4.40
C ASP A 128 6.19 -24.41 3.48
N GLN A 129 6.82 -23.23 3.55
CA GLN A 129 6.59 -22.14 2.61
C GLN A 129 6.91 -22.56 1.16
N ALA A 130 7.95 -23.35 0.95
CA ALA A 130 8.32 -23.88 -0.36
C ALA A 130 7.27 -24.81 -1.00
N LYS A 131 6.33 -25.34 -0.20
CA LYS A 131 5.24 -26.21 -0.69
C LYS A 131 4.00 -25.43 -1.12
N LEU A 132 3.95 -24.12 -0.84
CA LEU A 132 2.81 -23.29 -1.20
C LEU A 132 2.76 -23.07 -2.73
N PRO A 133 1.57 -22.83 -3.29
CA PRO A 133 1.44 -22.37 -4.68
C PRO A 133 2.04 -20.96 -4.89
N ALA A 134 1.98 -20.09 -3.87
CA ALA A 134 2.52 -18.74 -3.89
C ALA A 134 2.71 -18.22 -2.46
N MET A 135 3.65 -17.31 -2.26
CA MET A 135 3.74 -16.50 -1.02
C MET A 135 2.72 -15.36 -1.10
N GLY A 136 1.44 -15.71 -1.29
CA GLY A 136 0.32 -14.78 -1.45
C GLY A 136 -0.16 -14.18 -0.13
N TYR A 137 -1.19 -13.33 -0.19
CA TYR A 137 -1.83 -12.78 1.01
C TYR A 137 -2.54 -13.87 1.83
N ALA A 138 -2.47 -13.77 3.16
CA ALA A 138 -3.16 -14.67 4.08
C ALA A 138 -4.66 -14.43 4.08
N ASN A 139 -5.12 -13.19 3.83
CA ASN A 139 -6.54 -12.84 3.77
C ASN A 139 -6.81 -11.54 3.01
N ALA A 140 -8.10 -11.25 2.76
CA ALA A 140 -8.54 -10.04 2.08
C ALA A 140 -8.18 -8.73 2.82
N MET A 141 -8.19 -8.73 4.16
CA MET A 141 -7.87 -7.53 4.94
C MET A 141 -6.41 -7.12 4.74
N GLU A 142 -5.50 -8.09 4.74
CA GLU A 142 -4.08 -7.89 4.45
C GLU A 142 -3.85 -7.37 3.03
N LYS A 143 -4.44 -8.03 2.02
CA LYS A 143 -4.37 -7.57 0.62
C LYS A 143 -4.84 -6.13 0.47
N LEU A 144 -5.99 -5.80 1.07
CA LEU A 144 -6.57 -4.47 1.00
C LEU A 144 -5.74 -3.44 1.75
N ALA A 145 -5.17 -3.80 2.90
CA ALA A 145 -4.29 -2.92 3.65
C ALA A 145 -3.06 -2.56 2.79
N GLU A 146 -2.39 -3.55 2.20
CA GLU A 146 -1.24 -3.29 1.33
C GLU A 146 -1.62 -2.52 0.07
N LYS A 147 -2.72 -2.88 -0.61
CA LYS A 147 -3.24 -2.16 -1.78
C LYS A 147 -3.47 -0.67 -1.52
N PHE A 148 -3.86 -0.30 -0.30
CA PHE A 148 -4.11 1.08 0.08
C PHE A 148 -3.03 1.67 1.02
N HIS A 149 -1.83 1.08 0.98
CA HIS A 149 -0.61 1.54 1.68
C HIS A 149 -0.82 1.79 3.16
N THR A 150 -1.58 0.90 3.81
CA THR A 150 -1.98 1.03 5.21
C THR A 150 -1.83 -0.30 5.94
N THR A 151 -2.32 -0.37 7.18
CA THR A 151 -2.28 -1.59 7.99
C THR A 151 -3.68 -2.19 8.13
N PRO A 152 -3.82 -3.51 8.36
CA PRO A 152 -5.10 -4.13 8.69
C PRO A 152 -5.82 -3.45 9.86
N ALA A 153 -5.09 -3.01 10.88
CA ALA A 153 -5.63 -2.32 12.04
C ALA A 153 -6.22 -0.94 11.67
N THR A 154 -5.49 -0.15 10.88
CA THR A 154 -5.99 1.14 10.38
C THR A 154 -7.19 0.95 9.48
N LEU A 155 -7.16 -0.04 8.58
CA LEU A 155 -8.26 -0.32 7.67
C LEU A 155 -9.53 -0.74 8.42
N ALA A 156 -9.39 -1.58 9.45
CA ALA A 156 -10.49 -1.94 10.35
C ALA A 156 -11.04 -0.71 11.10
N ALA A 157 -10.16 0.17 11.61
CA ALA A 157 -10.58 1.38 12.30
C ALA A 157 -11.31 2.37 11.37
N LEU A 158 -10.93 2.47 10.09
CA LEU A 158 -11.64 3.24 9.07
C LEU A 158 -13.04 2.69 8.76
N ASN A 159 -13.28 1.41 9.03
CA ASN A 159 -14.48 0.66 8.68
C ASN A 159 -15.07 -0.08 9.88
N PRO A 160 -15.46 0.62 10.96
CA PRO A 160 -15.99 -0.04 12.15
C PRO A 160 -17.28 -0.80 11.81
N GLY A 161 -17.28 -2.11 12.06
CA GLY A 161 -18.40 -2.99 11.69
C GLY A 161 -18.56 -3.26 10.19
N GLY A 162 -17.59 -2.84 9.37
CA GLY A 162 -17.58 -3.10 7.93
C GLY A 162 -17.38 -4.57 7.62
N ARG A 163 -18.15 -5.09 6.65
CA ARG A 163 -18.01 -6.47 6.15
C ARG A 163 -17.12 -6.47 4.92
N ILE A 164 -16.16 -7.39 4.87
CA ILE A 164 -15.37 -7.66 3.66
C ILE A 164 -16.18 -8.63 2.79
N ALA A 165 -16.93 -8.07 1.84
CA ALA A 165 -17.75 -8.83 0.90
C ALA A 165 -17.79 -8.13 -0.47
N PRO A 166 -17.94 -8.85 -1.59
CA PRO A 166 -18.10 -8.24 -2.90
C PRO A 166 -19.23 -7.18 -2.88
N GLY A 167 -18.96 -6.01 -3.45
CA GLY A 167 -19.88 -4.88 -3.50
C GLY A 167 -19.99 -4.06 -2.20
N ALA A 168 -19.43 -4.53 -1.08
CA ALA A 168 -19.42 -3.75 0.16
C ALA A 168 -18.66 -2.43 -0.04
N LYS A 169 -19.23 -1.33 0.45
CA LYS A 169 -18.63 -0.01 0.38
C LYS A 169 -17.75 0.23 1.61
N LEU A 170 -16.44 0.34 1.38
CA LEU A 170 -15.44 0.52 2.44
C LEU A 170 -14.62 1.80 2.18
N ARG A 171 -14.13 2.37 3.27
CA ARG A 171 -13.29 3.56 3.35
C ARG A 171 -11.82 3.15 3.30
N PHE A 172 -11.06 3.71 2.36
CA PHE A 172 -9.64 3.46 2.20
C PHE A 172 -8.86 4.77 2.13
N PRO A 173 -7.59 4.82 2.60
CA PRO A 173 -6.68 5.90 2.24
C PRO A 173 -6.65 6.13 0.73
N ASN A 174 -6.67 7.38 0.32
CA ASN A 174 -6.82 7.73 -1.09
C ASN A 174 -5.48 7.68 -1.84
N VAL A 175 -4.92 6.50 -2.05
CA VAL A 175 -3.69 6.28 -2.85
C VAL A 175 -3.98 5.81 -4.27
N LEU A 176 -5.15 6.15 -4.81
CA LEU A 176 -5.53 5.72 -6.16
C LEU A 176 -4.58 6.30 -7.21
N PRO A 177 -4.09 5.48 -8.16
CA PRO A 177 -3.14 5.94 -9.15
C PRO A 177 -3.76 6.95 -10.11
N SER A 178 -2.97 7.93 -10.56
CA SER A 178 -3.37 8.88 -11.60
C SER A 178 -3.46 8.25 -13.00
N SER A 179 -2.74 7.14 -13.23
CA SER A 179 -2.81 6.34 -14.46
C SER A 179 -2.50 4.87 -14.18
N ARG A 180 -3.15 3.97 -14.91
CA ARG A 180 -2.82 2.53 -14.98
C ARG A 180 -2.31 2.12 -16.37
N ASP A 181 -1.97 3.10 -17.21
CA ASP A 181 -1.43 2.87 -18.56
C ASP A 181 0.07 2.51 -18.47
N TYR A 182 0.35 1.31 -17.99
CA TYR A 182 1.70 0.80 -17.82
C TYR A 182 2.33 0.44 -19.18
N ASP A 183 3.65 0.64 -19.32
CA ASP A 183 4.39 0.28 -20.54
C ASP A 183 4.08 -1.17 -20.95
N PRO A 184 3.57 -1.42 -22.17
CA PRO A 184 3.21 -2.75 -22.64
C PRO A 184 4.41 -3.72 -22.73
N LYS A 185 5.65 -3.23 -22.67
CA LYS A 185 6.86 -4.07 -22.57
C LYS A 185 7.00 -4.73 -21.20
N LEU A 186 6.36 -4.21 -20.16
CA LEU A 186 6.30 -4.87 -18.87
C LEU A 186 5.43 -6.13 -18.95
N LYS A 187 5.93 -7.21 -18.36
CA LYS A 187 5.19 -8.47 -18.25
C LYS A 187 3.79 -8.24 -17.66
N ALA A 188 2.79 -8.97 -18.16
CA ALA A 188 1.40 -8.78 -17.75
C ALA A 188 1.20 -8.98 -16.24
N GLU A 189 1.91 -9.95 -15.66
CA GLU A 189 1.88 -10.26 -14.23
C GLU A 189 2.45 -9.10 -13.41
N TRP A 190 3.50 -8.43 -13.90
CA TRP A 190 4.05 -7.26 -13.21
C TRP A 190 3.12 -6.05 -13.29
N ARG A 191 2.51 -5.81 -14.46
CA ARG A 191 1.47 -4.78 -14.61
C ARG A 191 0.29 -5.03 -13.67
N GLN A 192 -0.08 -6.29 -13.48
CA GLN A 192 -1.10 -6.68 -12.49
C GLN A 192 -0.65 -6.38 -11.06
N THR A 193 0.59 -6.74 -10.67
CA THR A 193 1.14 -6.39 -9.34
C THR A 193 1.14 -4.87 -9.09
N LEU A 194 1.60 -4.07 -10.05
CA LEU A 194 1.58 -2.61 -9.96
C LEU A 194 0.15 -2.09 -9.75
N SER A 195 -0.81 -2.68 -10.46
CA SER A 195 -2.22 -2.35 -10.35
C SER A 195 -2.78 -2.71 -8.97
N ASP A 196 -2.45 -3.89 -8.46
CA ASP A 196 -2.88 -4.36 -7.14
C ASP A 196 -2.27 -3.57 -5.98
N LEU A 197 -1.08 -2.99 -6.17
CA LEU A 197 -0.43 -2.08 -5.22
C LEU A 197 -0.82 -0.60 -5.41
N ASN A 198 -1.75 -0.27 -6.31
CA ASN A 198 -2.13 1.10 -6.65
C ASN A 198 -0.94 2.01 -7.06
N VAL A 199 0.12 1.44 -7.63
CA VAL A 199 1.26 2.22 -8.13
C VAL A 199 0.87 2.90 -9.44
N SER A 200 1.03 4.22 -9.52
CA SER A 200 0.75 4.97 -10.75
C SER A 200 1.76 4.64 -11.84
N ALA A 201 1.29 4.46 -13.08
CA ALA A 201 2.14 4.19 -14.23
C ALA A 201 3.12 5.33 -14.53
N ASN A 202 2.71 6.57 -14.24
CA ASN A 202 3.51 7.75 -14.50
C ASN A 202 4.45 8.02 -13.31
N GLN A 203 5.71 7.59 -13.43
CA GLN A 203 6.76 7.85 -12.45
C GLN A 203 7.88 8.70 -13.06
N PRO A 204 8.46 9.65 -12.30
CA PRO A 204 9.56 10.46 -12.80
C PRO A 204 10.83 9.59 -12.90
N GLN A 205 11.68 9.89 -13.87
CA GLN A 205 12.85 9.08 -14.17
C GLN A 205 14.06 9.51 -13.33
N ALA A 206 14.69 8.55 -12.67
CA ALA A 206 15.85 8.74 -11.82
C ALA A 206 17.13 8.92 -12.65
N LYS A 207 17.94 9.90 -12.25
CA LYS A 207 19.33 10.05 -12.70
C LYS A 207 20.30 9.38 -11.73
N ARG A 208 19.96 9.34 -10.44
CA ARG A 208 20.65 8.55 -9.40
C ARG A 208 19.74 8.31 -8.22
N ILE A 209 20.10 7.33 -7.40
CA ILE A 209 19.49 7.10 -6.09
C ILE A 209 20.53 7.29 -4.99
N VAL A 210 20.09 7.71 -3.81
CA VAL A 210 20.91 7.76 -2.59
C VAL A 210 20.23 6.95 -1.51
N VAL A 211 20.97 6.05 -0.88
CA VAL A 211 20.54 5.36 0.33
C VAL A 211 21.28 5.99 1.49
N ASP A 212 20.54 6.59 2.41
CA ASP A 212 21.06 7.41 3.49
C ASP A 212 20.70 6.80 4.84
N LYS A 213 21.66 6.08 5.45
CA LYS A 213 21.45 5.39 6.73
C LYS A 213 21.23 6.39 7.86
N SER A 214 21.86 7.56 7.83
CA SER A 214 21.69 8.61 8.83
C SER A 214 20.26 9.15 8.89
N GLU A 215 19.59 9.20 7.73
CA GLU A 215 18.20 9.67 7.63
C GLU A 215 17.17 8.52 7.57
N GLY A 216 17.62 7.26 7.39
CA GLY A 216 16.74 6.09 7.28
C GLY A 216 15.85 6.12 6.01
N VAL A 217 16.37 6.66 4.91
CA VAL A 217 15.61 6.84 3.66
C VAL A 217 16.40 6.49 2.41
N LEU A 218 15.67 6.10 1.36
CA LEU A 218 16.14 6.10 -0.02
C LEU A 218 15.60 7.34 -0.73
N LYS A 219 16.47 8.12 -1.36
CA LYS A 219 16.16 9.33 -2.11
C LYS A 219 16.37 9.10 -3.61
N VAL A 220 15.48 9.62 -4.43
CA VAL A 220 15.55 9.54 -5.90
C VAL A 220 15.78 10.92 -6.47
N TYR A 221 16.88 11.09 -7.21
CA TYR A 221 17.26 12.36 -7.80
C TYR A 221 17.12 12.34 -9.32
N GLY A 222 16.60 13.42 -9.88
CA GLY A 222 16.49 13.67 -11.32
C GLY A 222 17.64 14.52 -11.83
N GLU A 223 17.38 15.21 -12.94
CA GLU A 223 18.32 16.21 -13.49
C GLU A 223 18.59 17.33 -12.48
N ASN A 224 19.80 17.88 -12.54
CA ASN A 224 20.24 19.00 -11.70
C ASN A 224 20.05 18.74 -10.19
N ASP A 225 20.24 17.50 -9.75
CA ASP A 225 20.06 17.07 -8.36
C ASP A 225 18.70 17.42 -7.74
N LYS A 226 17.66 17.52 -8.58
CA LYS A 226 16.29 17.70 -8.10
C LYS A 226 15.82 16.43 -7.38
N LEU A 227 15.49 16.55 -6.09
CA LEU A 227 14.85 15.46 -5.35
C LEU A 227 13.43 15.21 -5.92
N LEU A 228 13.24 14.03 -6.51
CA LEU A 228 12.01 13.61 -7.17
C LEU A 228 11.10 12.79 -6.24
N ALA A 229 11.71 11.93 -5.43
CA ALA A 229 11.00 11.05 -4.50
C ALA A 229 11.89 10.69 -3.30
N GLN A 230 11.26 10.24 -2.23
CA GLN A 230 11.93 9.70 -1.05
C GLN A 230 11.07 8.61 -0.42
N PHE A 231 11.68 7.49 -0.05
CA PHE A 231 11.02 6.36 0.58
C PHE A 231 11.70 6.01 1.91
N PRO A 232 10.95 5.74 2.98
CA PRO A 232 11.49 5.16 4.20
C PRO A 232 12.13 3.82 3.88
N ALA A 233 13.29 3.55 4.48
CA ALA A 233 14.04 2.34 4.19
C ALA A 233 14.56 1.72 5.49
N THR A 234 14.53 0.40 5.56
CA THR A 234 15.28 -0.36 6.55
C THR A 234 16.58 -0.84 5.94
N MET A 235 17.68 -0.67 6.67
CA MET A 235 19.04 -0.93 6.20
C MET A 235 19.78 -1.86 7.17
N GLY A 236 20.97 -2.27 6.74
CA GLY A 236 21.80 -3.27 7.42
C GLY A 236 22.10 -2.96 8.89
N SER A 237 22.07 -4.03 9.71
CA SER A 237 22.41 -4.06 11.14
C SER A 237 23.90 -3.76 11.41
N GLU A 238 24.33 -3.84 12.67
CA GLU A 238 25.76 -3.85 13.00
C GLU A 238 26.47 -5.11 12.47
N HIS A 239 25.77 -6.25 12.44
CA HIS A 239 26.33 -7.52 11.97
C HIS A 239 26.47 -7.54 10.44
N ASP A 240 25.45 -7.04 9.74
CA ASP A 240 25.40 -6.95 8.29
C ASP A 240 25.24 -5.49 7.86
N PRO A 241 26.30 -4.67 7.90
CA PRO A 241 26.18 -3.23 7.69
C PRO A 241 25.83 -2.87 6.25
N LEU A 242 25.17 -1.72 6.10
CA LEU A 242 24.96 -1.11 4.78
C LEU A 242 26.33 -0.91 4.09
N PRO A 243 26.54 -1.41 2.87
CA PRO A 243 27.80 -1.26 2.17
C PRO A 243 27.91 0.16 1.61
N VAL A 244 28.40 1.11 2.41
CA VAL A 244 28.64 2.50 2.01
C VAL A 244 29.58 2.55 0.79
N GLY A 245 29.26 3.41 -0.17
CA GLY A 245 30.00 3.54 -1.42
C GLY A 245 29.12 3.73 -2.64
N ASP A 246 29.74 3.66 -3.81
CA ASP A 246 29.08 3.85 -5.10
C ASP A 246 28.79 2.53 -5.81
N TRP A 247 27.53 2.33 -6.14
CA TRP A 247 27.00 1.15 -6.80
C TRP A 247 26.19 1.54 -8.05
N LYS A 248 25.72 0.53 -8.77
CA LYS A 248 24.80 0.69 -9.91
C LYS A 248 23.68 -0.32 -9.80
N VAL A 249 22.47 0.09 -10.16
CA VAL A 249 21.36 -0.84 -10.39
C VAL A 249 21.71 -1.69 -11.61
N GLN A 250 21.72 -3.01 -11.48
CA GLN A 250 22.00 -3.93 -12.59
C GLN A 250 20.73 -4.37 -13.31
N GLY A 251 19.64 -4.53 -12.59
CA GLY A 251 18.37 -4.97 -13.15
C GLY A 251 17.29 -5.14 -12.10
N ALA A 252 16.12 -5.59 -12.55
CA ALA A 252 14.98 -5.86 -11.70
C ALA A 252 14.48 -7.29 -11.94
N ALA A 253 14.31 -8.06 -10.89
CA ALA A 253 13.54 -9.30 -10.91
C ALA A 253 12.14 -9.00 -10.35
N TYR A 254 11.14 -9.03 -11.23
CA TYR A 254 9.73 -8.78 -10.89
C TYR A 254 9.05 -10.07 -10.43
N ASN A 255 8.33 -10.01 -9.32
CA ASN A 255 7.72 -11.15 -8.64
C ASN A 255 8.69 -12.35 -8.55
N PRO A 256 9.89 -12.17 -7.96
CA PRO A 256 10.90 -13.22 -7.95
C PRO A 256 10.53 -14.34 -6.96
N PRO A 257 10.90 -15.60 -7.24
CA PRO A 257 10.98 -16.61 -6.19
C PRO A 257 12.15 -16.26 -5.25
N PHE A 258 12.20 -16.88 -4.07
CA PHE A 258 13.27 -16.66 -3.12
C PHE A 258 14.05 -17.94 -2.83
N HIS A 259 15.36 -17.91 -3.11
CA HIS A 259 16.27 -19.00 -2.83
C HIS A 259 16.79 -18.86 -1.39
N TYR A 260 16.06 -19.41 -0.43
CA TYR A 260 16.49 -19.44 0.95
C TYR A 260 17.74 -20.32 1.08
N ASN A 261 18.79 -19.76 1.68
CA ASN A 261 19.99 -20.48 2.04
C ASN A 261 20.36 -20.13 3.49
N PRO A 262 20.14 -21.05 4.46
CA PRO A 262 20.36 -20.76 5.88
C PRO A 262 21.80 -20.37 6.19
N THR A 263 22.79 -20.82 5.39
CA THR A 263 24.20 -20.46 5.60
C THR A 263 24.51 -18.97 5.37
N LEU A 264 23.55 -18.19 4.86
CA LEU A 264 23.70 -16.74 4.65
C LEU A 264 23.05 -15.92 5.77
N PHE A 265 22.38 -16.56 6.74
CA PHE A 265 21.66 -15.90 7.82
C PHE A 265 22.27 -16.38 9.15
N TRP A 266 22.81 -15.44 9.92
CA TRP A 266 23.43 -15.75 11.21
C TRP A 266 22.40 -16.17 12.28
N ASP A 267 21.12 -15.87 12.06
CA ASP A 267 19.97 -16.18 12.91
C ASP A 267 19.09 -17.32 12.36
N ALA A 268 19.54 -18.03 11.31
CA ALA A 268 18.85 -19.24 10.85
C ALA A 268 18.91 -20.35 11.90
N ASP A 269 17.87 -21.19 11.93
CA ASP A 269 17.87 -22.38 12.78
C ASP A 269 18.84 -23.43 12.21
N ASP A 270 19.60 -24.12 13.06
CA ASP A 270 20.56 -25.14 12.63
C ASP A 270 19.91 -26.30 11.84
N SER A 271 18.60 -26.52 12.03
CA SER A 271 17.82 -27.53 11.31
C SER A 271 17.33 -27.07 9.93
N ASP A 272 17.46 -25.78 9.61
CA ASP A 272 17.02 -25.24 8.35
C ASP A 272 17.77 -25.81 7.16
N LYS A 273 17.04 -25.96 6.04
CA LYS A 273 17.58 -26.43 4.77
C LYS A 273 17.32 -25.40 3.69
N LYS A 274 18.16 -25.44 2.65
CA LYS A 274 17.94 -24.66 1.43
C LYS A 274 16.53 -24.93 0.89
N ALA A 275 15.80 -23.87 0.57
CA ALA A 275 14.43 -23.95 0.11
C ALA A 275 14.21 -22.95 -1.03
N LEU A 276 13.39 -23.33 -2.00
CA LEU A 276 12.91 -22.42 -3.04
C LEU A 276 11.49 -22.00 -2.70
N LEU A 277 11.33 -20.78 -2.21
CA LEU A 277 10.01 -20.23 -1.89
C LEU A 277 9.39 -19.66 -3.17
N PRO A 278 8.10 -19.93 -3.42
CA PRO A 278 7.42 -19.41 -4.59
C PRO A 278 7.27 -17.87 -4.50
N PRO A 279 7.04 -17.17 -5.62
CA PRO A 279 6.83 -15.73 -5.62
C PRO A 279 5.59 -15.29 -4.82
N GLY A 280 5.60 -14.04 -4.37
CA GLY A 280 4.41 -13.36 -3.87
C GLY A 280 4.74 -12.19 -2.92
N PRO A 281 3.73 -11.36 -2.60
CA PRO A 281 3.91 -10.19 -1.72
C PRO A 281 4.43 -10.55 -0.33
N ASN A 282 4.15 -11.77 0.15
CA ASN A 282 4.62 -12.27 1.43
C ASN A 282 5.97 -13.02 1.35
N GLY A 283 6.64 -13.02 0.20
CA GLY A 283 7.98 -13.56 0.07
C GLY A 283 9.02 -12.70 0.82
N PRO A 284 10.17 -13.25 1.25
CA PRO A 284 11.16 -12.50 2.02
C PRO A 284 11.72 -11.23 1.34
N VAL A 285 11.73 -11.21 0.01
CA VAL A 285 12.13 -10.05 -0.81
C VAL A 285 10.94 -9.30 -1.42
N GLY A 286 9.71 -9.67 -1.01
CA GLY A 286 8.48 -9.08 -1.50
C GLY A 286 8.27 -9.27 -3.00
N VAL A 287 7.65 -8.27 -3.63
CA VAL A 287 7.23 -8.35 -5.05
C VAL A 287 8.34 -8.02 -6.05
N ILE A 288 9.50 -7.53 -5.60
CA ILE A 288 10.57 -7.11 -6.49
C ILE A 288 11.94 -7.13 -5.81
N TRP A 289 12.96 -7.55 -6.56
CA TRP A 289 14.37 -7.39 -6.24
C TRP A 289 15.04 -6.48 -7.27
N LEU A 290 15.60 -5.35 -6.83
CA LEU A 290 16.47 -4.51 -7.63
C LEU A 290 17.92 -4.87 -7.31
N ASP A 291 18.59 -5.45 -8.29
CA ASP A 291 19.95 -5.95 -8.13
C ASP A 291 20.98 -4.81 -8.19
N LEU A 292 22.03 -4.91 -7.39
CA LEU A 292 23.10 -3.91 -7.32
C LEU A 292 24.42 -4.50 -7.80
N SER A 293 25.33 -3.63 -8.25
CA SER A 293 26.70 -4.03 -8.61
C SER A 293 27.54 -4.52 -7.43
N LYS A 294 27.00 -4.47 -6.21
CA LYS A 294 27.55 -5.12 -5.03
C LYS A 294 26.98 -6.55 -4.94
N PRO A 295 27.80 -7.60 -5.05
CA PRO A 295 27.33 -8.98 -4.98
C PRO A 295 26.54 -9.26 -3.71
N HIS A 296 25.38 -9.92 -3.84
CA HIS A 296 24.45 -10.30 -2.76
C HIS A 296 23.63 -9.17 -2.13
N TYR A 297 23.76 -7.93 -2.59
CA TYR A 297 22.98 -6.81 -2.07
C TYR A 297 21.93 -6.37 -3.09
N GLY A 298 20.75 -6.04 -2.59
CA GLY A 298 19.66 -5.52 -3.39
C GLY A 298 18.79 -4.53 -2.63
N ILE A 299 17.97 -3.81 -3.40
CA ILE A 299 16.85 -3.03 -2.88
C ILE A 299 15.57 -3.81 -3.18
N HIS A 300 14.77 -4.11 -2.17
CA HIS A 300 13.63 -5.00 -2.36
C HIS A 300 12.42 -4.64 -1.49
N GLY A 301 11.28 -5.27 -1.79
CA GLY A 301 10.05 -5.14 -1.00
C GLY A 301 10.10 -5.93 0.31
N THR A 302 8.99 -5.97 1.06
CA THR A 302 8.92 -6.72 2.31
C THR A 302 7.50 -7.21 2.58
N PRO A 303 7.33 -8.38 3.23
CA PRO A 303 6.03 -8.83 3.72
C PRO A 303 5.50 -8.01 4.91
N SER A 304 6.34 -7.18 5.54
CA SER A 304 6.02 -6.50 6.81
C SER A 304 6.23 -4.98 6.72
N PRO A 305 5.41 -4.26 5.93
CA PRO A 305 5.62 -2.84 5.65
C PRO A 305 5.63 -1.93 6.89
N GLU A 306 4.93 -2.31 7.97
CA GLU A 306 4.89 -1.59 9.23
C GLU A 306 6.22 -1.57 10.01
N THR A 307 7.17 -2.42 9.62
CA THR A 307 8.51 -2.52 10.22
C THR A 307 9.55 -1.63 9.54
N ILE A 308 9.21 -1.04 8.39
CA ILE A 308 10.13 -0.18 7.65
C ILE A 308 10.54 1.04 8.48
N GLY A 309 11.85 1.26 8.60
CA GLY A 309 12.47 2.32 9.41
C GLY A 309 12.48 2.05 10.92
N ARG A 310 12.13 0.82 11.36
CA ARG A 310 12.10 0.42 12.80
C ARG A 310 12.83 -0.89 13.09
N ALA A 311 13.15 -1.66 12.07
CA ALA A 311 13.88 -2.92 12.18
C ALA A 311 15.28 -2.78 11.55
N GLU A 312 16.11 -3.81 11.70
CA GLU A 312 17.39 -3.95 10.99
C GLU A 312 17.29 -5.09 9.97
N SER A 313 18.09 -5.04 8.91
CA SER A 313 18.18 -6.10 7.90
C SER A 313 19.54 -6.79 7.91
N HIS A 314 19.62 -7.93 7.23
CA HIS A 314 20.85 -8.65 6.89
C HIS A 314 21.61 -7.97 5.72
N GLY A 315 21.78 -6.65 5.80
CA GLY A 315 22.55 -5.84 4.83
C GLY A 315 21.76 -5.26 3.65
N CYS A 316 20.68 -5.90 3.20
CA CYS A 316 19.85 -5.40 2.09
C CYS A 316 19.00 -4.17 2.45
N ILE A 317 18.56 -3.43 1.44
CA ILE A 317 17.72 -2.24 1.61
C ILE A 317 16.27 -2.64 1.41
N ARG A 318 15.50 -2.64 2.50
CA ARG A 318 14.08 -3.00 2.46
C ARG A 318 13.22 -1.75 2.34
N LEU A 319 12.29 -1.78 1.42
CA LEU A 319 11.19 -0.84 1.28
C LEU A 319 9.87 -1.59 1.44
N THR A 320 8.77 -0.86 1.57
CA THR A 320 7.43 -1.43 1.39
C THR A 320 7.30 -1.97 -0.05
N ASN A 321 6.44 -2.96 -0.29
CA ASN A 321 6.24 -3.49 -1.65
C ASN A 321 5.81 -2.40 -2.64
N TRP A 322 4.96 -1.45 -2.22
CA TRP A 322 4.50 -0.37 -3.09
C TRP A 322 5.59 0.66 -3.40
N ASP A 323 6.46 1.00 -2.45
CA ASP A 323 7.58 1.92 -2.69
C ASP A 323 8.68 1.26 -3.53
N ALA A 324 8.97 -0.02 -3.29
CA ALA A 324 9.90 -0.80 -4.13
C ALA A 324 9.38 -0.91 -5.58
N ALA A 325 8.09 -1.19 -5.75
CA ALA A 325 7.45 -1.25 -7.05
C ALA A 325 7.46 0.12 -7.74
N ARG A 326 7.19 1.21 -7.01
CA ARG A 326 7.29 2.59 -7.50
C ARG A 326 8.72 2.90 -7.98
N LEU A 327 9.73 2.61 -7.16
CA LEU A 327 11.14 2.81 -7.47
C LEU A 327 11.55 2.09 -8.77
N SER A 328 11.03 0.88 -9.00
CA SER A 328 11.32 0.09 -10.19
C SER A 328 10.94 0.74 -11.52
N LEU A 329 9.95 1.65 -11.49
CA LEU A 329 9.51 2.41 -12.66
C LEU A 329 10.31 3.71 -12.85
N MET A 330 11.13 4.07 -11.85
CA MET A 330 11.97 5.26 -11.86
C MET A 330 13.41 4.95 -12.28
N VAL A 331 13.90 3.74 -12.01
CA VAL A 331 15.28 3.34 -12.26
C VAL A 331 15.40 2.42 -13.48
N LYS A 332 16.60 2.35 -14.05
CA LYS A 332 16.93 1.43 -15.14
C LYS A 332 18.32 0.83 -14.90
N PRO A 333 18.68 -0.28 -15.58
CA PRO A 333 20.05 -0.78 -15.56
C PRO A 333 21.06 0.35 -15.82
N GLY A 334 22.08 0.44 -14.97
CA GLY A 334 23.09 1.49 -14.98
C GLY A 334 22.76 2.74 -14.17
N THR A 335 21.55 2.88 -13.59
CA THR A 335 21.24 3.98 -12.66
C THR A 335 22.24 3.95 -11.48
N PRO A 336 23.02 5.02 -11.24
CA PRO A 336 23.93 5.12 -10.10
C PRO A 336 23.19 5.08 -8.77
N ALA A 337 23.78 4.40 -7.80
CA ALA A 337 23.27 4.27 -6.44
C ALA A 337 24.39 4.60 -5.44
N HIS A 338 24.25 5.71 -4.71
CA HIS A 338 25.24 6.13 -3.71
C HIS A 338 24.74 5.81 -2.30
N PHE A 339 25.51 5.04 -1.54
CA PHE A 339 25.15 4.63 -0.18
C PHE A 339 26.02 5.40 0.81
N GLN A 340 25.38 6.04 1.79
CA GLN A 340 26.01 6.85 2.83
C GLN A 340 25.42 6.54 4.21
N ALA A 341 26.15 6.86 5.26
CA ALA A 341 25.77 6.63 6.65
C ALA A 341 26.18 7.78 7.55
#